data_AF-A0A5C6Y6H3-F1
#
_entry.id   AF-A0A5C6Y6H3-F1
#
_cell.length_a   1.000
_cell.length_b   1.000
_cell.length_c   1.000
_cell.angle_alpha   90.00
_cell.angle_beta   90.00
_cell.angle_gamma   90.00
#
_symmetry.space_group_name_H-M   'P 1'
#
loop_
_entity.id
_entity.type
_entity.pdbx_description
1 polymer ?
#
loop_
_entity_poly.entity_id
_entity_poly.type
_entity_poly.pdbx_seq_one_letter_code
_entity_poly.pdbx_strand_id
1 'polypeptide(L)'
;MNIAEVWINHKKRIKYQGGYLPIVIDFIEIALFSGENTMHVKPNNKDNPFTRPKPLKNLDFNTYGRIYRNVWLVAKNPLHITDPFFTNKVASGGVFVVYPKVLKEEVTIKIQTHLKNENDAKESFLIKKTPC
;
A
#
# COMPACT_ATOMS: atom_id res chain seq x y z
N MET A 1 7.90 9.38 12.47
CA MET A 1 6.48 9.17 12.83
C MET A 1 6.35 7.71 13.24
N ASN A 2 5.76 7.40 14.39
CA ASN A 2 5.70 6.01 14.88
C ASN A 2 4.29 5.43 14.81
N ILE A 3 3.28 6.29 14.90
CA ILE A 3 1.86 5.91 14.83
C ILE A 3 1.15 6.91 13.92
N ALA A 4 0.23 6.43 13.09
CA ALA A 4 -0.72 7.25 12.35
C ALA A 4 -2.13 6.72 12.54
N GLU A 5 -3.07 7.59 12.84
CA GLU A 5 -4.50 7.27 12.78
C GLU A 5 -5.13 8.07 11.63
N VAL A 6 -5.95 7.41 10.82
CA VAL A 6 -6.59 8.03 9.65
C VAL A 6 -8.10 7.87 9.73
N TRP A 7 -8.80 8.97 9.46
CA TRP A 7 -10.24 9.02 9.29
C TRP A 7 -10.56 9.54 7.90
N ILE A 8 -11.62 8.99 7.32
CA ILE A 8 -12.22 9.47 6.06
C ILE A 8 -13.72 9.67 6.34
N ASN A 9 -14.25 10.84 5.98
CA ASN A 9 -15.65 11.23 6.23
C ASN A 9 -16.07 10.96 7.70
N HIS A 10 -15.22 11.40 8.64
CA HIS A 10 -15.37 11.22 10.09
C HIS A 10 -15.34 9.75 10.60
N LYS A 11 -15.17 8.76 9.72
CA LYS A 11 -15.05 7.34 10.10
C LYS A 11 -13.59 6.93 10.21
N LYS A 12 -13.19 6.36 11.35
CA LYS A 12 -11.83 5.84 11.55
C LYS A 12 -11.60 4.65 10.62
N ARG A 13 -10.55 4.70 9.81
CA ARG A 13 -10.22 3.62 8.86
C ARG A 13 -9.08 2.74 9.35
N ILE A 14 -8.04 3.35 9.91
CA ILE A 14 -6.87 2.61 10.36
C ILE A 14 -6.18 3.29 11.55
N LYS A 15 -5.58 2.47 12.40
CA LYS A 15 -4.48 2.85 13.28
C LYS A 15 -3.27 2.05 12.87
N TYR A 16 -2.26 2.72 12.34
CA TYR A 16 -1.03 2.11 11.87
C TYR A 16 0.10 2.39 12.85
N GLN A 17 0.87 1.34 13.15
CA GLN A 17 2.04 1.39 14.04
C GLN A 17 3.28 1.06 13.22
N GLY A 18 3.96 2.10 12.74
CA GLY A 18 5.08 1.99 11.85
C GLY A 18 5.36 3.33 11.19
N GLY A 19 6.65 3.63 11.00
CA GLY A 19 7.07 4.91 10.45
C GLY A 19 7.50 4.89 9.00
N TYR A 20 7.81 3.72 8.43
CA TYR A 20 8.65 3.63 7.23
C TYR A 20 8.06 2.78 6.10
N LEU A 21 7.12 1.89 6.41
CA LEU A 21 6.41 1.11 5.41
C LEU A 21 5.13 1.84 4.99
N PRO A 22 4.69 1.67 3.73
CA PRO A 22 3.48 2.31 3.25
C PRO A 22 2.23 1.72 3.90
N ILE A 23 1.15 2.49 3.85
CA ILE A 23 -0.20 2.05 4.19
C ILE A 23 -1.12 2.33 3.01
N VAL A 24 -2.07 1.45 2.79
CA VAL A 24 -3.11 1.59 1.76
C VAL A 24 -4.45 1.43 2.44
N ILE A 25 -5.37 2.35 2.14
CA ILE A 25 -6.72 2.38 2.72
C ILE A 25 -7.69 2.36 1.55
N ASP A 26 -8.46 1.28 1.45
CA ASP A 26 -9.67 1.30 0.63
C ASP A 26 -10.79 1.98 1.43
N PHE A 27 -11.47 2.93 0.80
CA PHE A 27 -12.56 3.70 1.38
C PHE A 27 -13.81 3.73 0.49
N ILE A 28 -13.88 2.87 -0.54
CA ILE A 28 -14.96 2.89 -1.53
C ILE A 28 -16.37 2.84 -0.89
N GLU A 29 -16.54 2.04 0.16
CA GLU A 29 -17.81 1.87 0.89
C GLU A 29 -18.34 3.15 1.55
N ILE A 30 -17.48 4.14 1.78
CA ILE A 30 -17.84 5.38 2.47
C ILE A 30 -17.54 6.62 1.64
N ALA A 31 -17.11 6.43 0.38
CA ALA A 31 -16.77 7.51 -0.52
C ALA A 31 -18.04 8.25 -0.98
N LEU A 32 -17.99 9.57 -0.94
CA LEU A 32 -19.01 10.45 -1.51
C LEU A 32 -18.61 10.79 -2.95
N PHE A 33 -19.07 10.01 -3.93
CA PHE A 33 -18.64 10.18 -5.33
C PHE A 33 -19.08 11.49 -5.98
N SER A 34 -20.22 12.03 -5.54
CA SER A 34 -20.77 13.30 -6.04
C SER A 34 -20.51 14.46 -5.08
N GLY A 35 -19.62 14.30 -4.10
CA GLY A 35 -19.42 15.27 -3.03
C GLY A 35 -17.98 15.37 -2.55
N GLU A 36 -17.77 16.25 -1.58
CA GLU A 36 -16.46 16.41 -0.94
C GLU A 36 -16.20 15.26 0.02
N ASN A 37 -14.99 14.69 -0.04
CA ASN A 37 -14.53 13.72 0.93
C ASN A 37 -13.46 14.36 1.80
N THR A 38 -13.57 14.22 3.11
CA THR A 38 -12.59 14.76 4.06
C THR A 38 -11.70 13.66 4.60
N MET A 39 -10.38 13.87 4.59
CA MET A 39 -9.41 12.96 5.19
C MET A 39 -8.69 13.67 6.34
N HIS A 40 -8.72 13.06 7.52
CA HIS A 40 -7.98 13.52 8.69
C HIS A 40 -6.89 12.51 9.04
N VAL A 41 -5.66 13.01 9.24
CA VAL A 41 -4.53 12.18 9.66
C VAL A 41 -3.97 12.73 10.96
N LYS A 42 -3.88 11.86 11.97
CA LYS A 42 -3.28 12.18 13.27
C LYS A 42 -1.93 11.45 13.39
N PRO A 43 -0.81 12.11 13.05
CA PRO A 43 0.50 11.56 13.28
C PRO A 43 0.85 11.63 14.78
N ASN A 44 1.52 10.61 15.30
CA ASN A 44 2.11 10.61 16.63
C ASN A 44 3.53 10.03 16.56
N ASN A 45 4.47 10.79 17.11
CA ASN A 45 5.89 10.45 17.13
C ASN A 45 6.48 10.47 18.55
N LYS A 46 5.64 10.36 19.58
CA LYS A 46 6.13 10.10 20.93
C LYS A 46 6.83 8.74 20.98
N ASP A 47 7.77 8.61 21.90
CA ASP A 47 8.40 7.33 22.20
C ASP A 47 7.32 6.30 22.54
N ASN A 48 7.45 5.10 21.98
CA ASN A 48 6.48 4.03 22.13
C ASN A 48 7.21 2.70 22.27
N PRO A 49 6.98 1.93 23.35
CA PRO A 49 7.69 0.68 23.59
C PRO A 49 7.40 -0.42 22.56
N PHE A 50 6.26 -0.34 21.85
CA PHE A 50 5.84 -1.33 20.87
C PHE A 50 6.41 -1.08 19.47
N THR A 51 6.57 0.18 19.09
CA THR A 51 7.09 0.54 17.76
C THR A 51 8.59 0.77 17.87
N ARG A 52 9.37 0.02 17.09
CA ARG A 52 10.77 0.40 16.80
C ARG A 52 10.77 1.71 15.97
N PRO A 53 11.81 2.57 16.04
CA PRO A 53 13.09 2.42 16.74
C PRO A 53 13.04 2.73 18.26
N LYS A 54 14.19 2.64 18.96
CA LYS A 54 14.35 2.93 20.41
C LYS A 54 13.89 4.36 20.76
N PRO A 55 13.69 4.70 22.05
CA PRO A 55 13.40 6.06 22.48
C PRO A 55 14.38 7.09 21.91
N LEU A 56 13.89 8.27 21.52
CA LEU A 56 14.67 9.29 20.81
C LEU A 56 15.96 9.68 21.53
N LYS A 57 15.92 9.75 22.87
CA LYS A 57 17.09 10.06 23.71
C LYS A 57 18.28 9.08 23.56
N ASN A 58 18.01 7.89 23.03
CA ASN A 58 18.99 6.81 22.83
C ASN A 58 19.31 6.59 21.34
N LEU A 59 18.77 7.43 20.43
CA LEU A 59 18.99 7.33 19.00
C LEU A 59 20.05 8.34 18.56
N ASP A 60 20.87 7.90 17.62
CA ASP A 60 21.84 8.71 16.87
C ASP A 60 21.23 9.43 15.67
N PHE A 61 19.91 9.29 15.47
CA PHE A 61 19.14 10.00 14.44
C PHE A 61 17.77 10.47 14.95
N ASN A 62 17.24 11.50 14.31
CA ASN A 62 15.92 12.03 14.63
C ASN A 62 14.81 11.28 13.88
N THR A 63 13.78 10.89 14.62
CA THR A 63 12.51 10.48 14.01
C THR A 63 11.63 11.72 13.85
N TYR A 64 11.39 12.20 12.63
CA TYR A 64 10.50 13.35 12.43
C TYR A 64 9.04 12.91 12.35
N GLY A 65 8.16 13.58 13.11
CA GLY A 65 6.73 13.28 13.19
C GLY A 65 5.88 14.12 12.25
N ARG A 66 5.63 13.64 11.03
CA ARG A 66 4.69 14.24 10.06
C ARG A 66 4.40 13.25 8.93
N ILE A 67 3.51 13.62 8.02
CA ILE A 67 3.44 13.00 6.69
C ILE A 67 4.67 13.49 5.91
N TYR A 68 5.69 12.65 5.79
CA TYR A 68 6.99 13.02 5.24
C TYR A 68 7.28 12.38 3.87
N ARG A 69 6.32 11.66 3.31
CA ARG A 69 6.35 11.04 1.98
C ARG A 69 5.03 11.28 1.26
N ASN A 70 5.02 10.98 -0.03
CA ASN A 70 3.88 11.20 -0.91
C ASN A 70 2.62 10.46 -0.42
N VAL A 71 1.49 11.08 -0.67
CA VAL A 71 0.16 10.49 -0.53
C VAL A 71 -0.46 10.47 -1.93
N TRP A 72 -1.06 9.35 -2.28
CA TRP A 72 -1.66 9.14 -3.60
C TRP A 72 -3.13 8.76 -3.44
N LEU A 73 -3.98 9.35 -4.27
CA LEU A 73 -5.33 8.85 -4.52
C LEU A 73 -5.28 8.00 -5.79
N VAL A 74 -5.68 6.73 -5.68
CA VAL A 74 -5.64 5.78 -6.80
C VAL A 74 -7.04 5.25 -7.02
N ALA A 75 -7.57 5.48 -8.22
CA ALA A 75 -8.81 4.87 -8.69
C ALA A 75 -8.49 3.69 -9.62
N LYS A 76 -9.19 2.57 -9.45
CA LYS A 76 -9.05 1.37 -10.27
C LYS A 76 -10.44 0.89 -10.70
N ASN A 77 -10.52 0.27 -11.87
CA ASN A 77 -11.73 -0.45 -12.28
C ASN A 77 -11.98 -1.65 -11.33
N PRO A 78 -13.22 -2.14 -11.19
CA PRO A 78 -13.51 -3.33 -10.37
C PRO A 78 -12.68 -4.56 -10.78
N LEU A 79 -12.37 -4.71 -12.07
CA LEU A 79 -11.33 -5.62 -12.56
C LEU A 79 -9.98 -4.91 -12.66
N HIS A 80 -9.01 -5.28 -11.82
CA HIS A 80 -7.71 -4.61 -11.75
C HIS A 80 -6.56 -5.46 -11.22
N ILE A 81 -5.32 -4.98 -11.43
CA ILE A 81 -4.11 -5.48 -10.74
C ILE A 81 -4.10 -4.96 -9.31
N THR A 82 -4.05 -5.88 -8.35
CA THR A 82 -4.10 -5.59 -6.91
C THR A 82 -2.93 -4.73 -6.44
N ASP A 83 -3.08 -4.05 -5.32
CA ASP A 83 -1.94 -3.40 -4.64
C ASP A 83 -1.22 -4.42 -3.73
N PRO A 84 0.12 -4.54 -3.78
CA PRO A 84 0.86 -5.54 -3.00
C PRO A 84 0.77 -5.33 -1.49
N PHE A 85 0.72 -4.09 -1.02
CA PHE A 85 0.63 -3.77 0.41
C PHE A 85 -0.80 -3.97 0.93
N PHE A 86 -1.81 -3.63 0.14
CA PHE A 86 -3.21 -3.87 0.51
C PHE A 86 -3.58 -5.35 0.49
N THR A 87 -3.07 -6.12 -0.49
CA THR A 87 -3.38 -7.55 -0.63
C THR A 87 -2.92 -8.36 0.57
N ASN A 88 -1.79 -7.98 1.18
CA ASN A 88 -1.21 -8.63 2.36
C ASN A 88 -1.07 -10.17 2.21
N LYS A 89 -0.57 -10.62 1.05
CA LYS A 89 -0.26 -12.03 0.78
C LYS A 89 1.23 -12.20 0.49
N VAL A 90 1.84 -13.20 1.12
CA VAL A 90 3.26 -13.52 0.94
C VAL A 90 3.53 -13.85 -0.53
N ALA A 91 4.55 -13.21 -1.11
CA ALA A 91 4.95 -13.38 -2.51
C ALA A 91 3.79 -13.23 -3.52
N SER A 92 2.84 -12.32 -3.23
CA SER A 92 1.68 -12.05 -4.06
C SER A 92 1.23 -10.59 -3.90
N GLY A 93 0.17 -10.22 -4.62
CA GLY A 93 -0.27 -8.83 -4.76
C GLY A 93 0.55 -8.06 -5.80
N GLY A 94 -0.13 -7.24 -6.60
CA GLY A 94 0.52 -6.51 -7.69
C GLY A 94 1.16 -7.41 -8.74
N VAL A 95 2.36 -7.03 -9.17
CA VAL A 95 3.20 -7.77 -10.11
C VAL A 95 4.45 -8.23 -9.35
N PHE A 96 4.65 -9.53 -9.27
CA PHE A 96 5.81 -10.15 -8.65
C PHE A 96 6.70 -10.76 -9.72
N VAL A 97 7.96 -10.32 -9.79
CA VAL A 97 8.91 -10.72 -10.83
C VAL A 97 10.10 -11.41 -10.16
N VAL A 98 10.44 -12.60 -10.66
CA VAL A 98 11.64 -13.33 -10.24
C VAL A 98 12.43 -13.79 -11.45
N TYR A 99 13.75 -13.91 -11.26
CA TYR A 99 14.71 -14.28 -12.29
C TYR A 99 15.35 -15.62 -11.93
N PRO A 100 14.65 -16.75 -12.13
CA PRO A 100 15.11 -18.06 -11.65
C PRO A 100 16.40 -18.54 -12.32
N LYS A 101 16.76 -18.00 -13.48
CA LYS A 101 17.99 -18.35 -14.20
C LYS A 101 18.55 -17.10 -14.88
N VAL A 102 19.79 -16.75 -14.59
CA VAL A 102 20.52 -15.63 -15.21
C VAL A 102 21.86 -16.16 -15.69
N LEU A 103 22.00 -16.32 -17.00
CA LEU A 103 23.24 -16.65 -17.69
C LEU A 103 23.65 -15.49 -18.62
N LYS A 104 24.87 -15.54 -19.15
CA LYS A 104 25.39 -14.50 -20.05
C LYS A 104 24.61 -14.44 -21.36
N GLU A 105 24.18 -15.59 -21.88
CA GLU A 105 23.47 -15.71 -23.16
C GLU A 105 21.94 -15.82 -23.02
N GLU A 106 21.44 -16.11 -21.81
CA GLU A 106 20.02 -16.39 -21.56
C GLU A 106 19.58 -15.93 -20.17
N VAL A 107 18.40 -15.31 -20.09
CA VAL A 107 17.72 -15.05 -18.82
C VAL A 107 16.30 -15.61 -18.84
N THR A 108 15.92 -16.32 -17.79
CA THR A 108 14.53 -16.71 -17.56
C THR A 108 13.88 -15.72 -16.61
N ILE A 109 12.75 -15.14 -17.03
CA ILE A 109 11.96 -14.19 -16.22
C ILE A 109 10.60 -14.80 -15.95
N LYS A 110 10.29 -15.04 -14.68
CA LYS A 110 8.96 -15.47 -14.23
C LYS A 110 8.20 -14.27 -13.67
N ILE A 111 7.05 -13.97 -14.27
CA ILE A 111 6.17 -12.88 -13.85
C ILE A 111 4.86 -13.47 -13.34
N GLN A 112 4.48 -13.10 -12.14
CA GLN A 112 3.20 -13.43 -11.53
C GLN A 112 2.42 -12.14 -11.33
N THR A 113 1.21 -12.06 -11.87
CA THR A 113 0.33 -10.89 -11.72
C THR A 113 -0.90 -11.30 -10.92
N HIS A 114 -1.18 -10.59 -9.82
CA HIS A 114 -2.34 -10.85 -8.98
C HIS A 114 -3.47 -9.87 -9.32
N LEU A 115 -4.53 -10.42 -9.90
CA LEU A 115 -5.72 -9.69 -10.32
C LEU A 115 -6.86 -9.88 -9.32
N LYS A 116 -7.73 -8.87 -9.22
CA LYS A 116 -9.00 -8.96 -8.50
C LYS A 116 -10.12 -8.53 -9.45
N ASN A 117 -11.20 -9.31 -9.47
CA ASN A 117 -12.46 -8.94 -10.09
C ASN A 117 -13.47 -8.71 -8.97
N GLU A 118 -13.92 -7.47 -8.81
CA GLU A 118 -14.91 -7.07 -7.81
C GLU A 118 -16.31 -6.88 -8.39
N ASN A 119 -16.51 -7.22 -9.66
CA ASN A 119 -17.84 -7.26 -10.26
C ASN A 119 -18.61 -8.49 -9.77
N ASP A 120 -19.94 -8.40 -9.79
CA ASP A 120 -20.83 -9.54 -9.51
C ASP A 120 -20.77 -10.62 -10.60
N ALA A 121 -20.31 -10.24 -11.80
CA ALA A 121 -20.22 -11.12 -12.96
C ALA A 121 -18.77 -11.53 -13.28
N LYS A 122 -18.63 -12.70 -13.92
CA LYS A 122 -17.36 -13.13 -14.50
C LYS A 122 -17.03 -12.26 -15.71
N GLU A 123 -15.77 -11.81 -15.79
CA GLU A 123 -15.26 -11.04 -16.92
C GLU A 123 -14.14 -11.78 -17.63
N SER A 124 -14.11 -11.64 -18.96
CA SER A 124 -12.98 -12.08 -19.78
C SER A 124 -11.98 -10.95 -19.91
N PHE A 125 -10.69 -11.26 -19.80
CA PHE A 125 -9.63 -10.27 -19.84
C PHE A 125 -8.37 -10.81 -20.51
N LEU A 126 -7.51 -9.89 -20.95
CA LEU A 126 -6.22 -10.20 -21.57
C LEU A 126 -5.11 -9.49 -20.79
N ILE A 127 -4.11 -10.26 -20.36
CA ILE A 127 -2.86 -9.72 -19.82
C ILE A 127 -1.87 -9.64 -20.98
N LYS A 128 -1.59 -8.43 -21.46
CA LYS A 128 -0.58 -8.22 -22.50
C LYS A 128 0.78 -7.95 -21.85
N LYS A 129 1.77 -8.74 -22.21
CA LYS A 129 3.18 -8.47 -21.92
C LYS A 129 3.78 -7.79 -23.15
N THR A 130 4.17 -6.53 -23.02
CA THR A 130 4.84 -5.81 -24.11
C THR A 130 6.31 -6.24 -24.12
N PRO A 131 6.85 -6.73 -25.25
CA PRO A 131 8.29 -6.92 -25.39
C PRO A 131 8.98 -5.56 -25.24
N CYS A 132 10.04 -5.51 -24.42
CA CYS A 132 11.00 -4.40 -24.47
C CYS A 132 11.84 -4.49 -25.73
#